data_AF-A0AAE5C379-F1
#
_entry.id   AF-A0AAE5C379-F1
#
_cell.length_a   1.000
_cell.length_b   1.000
_cell.length_c   1.000
_cell.angle_alpha   90.00
_cell.angle_beta   90.00
_cell.angle_gamma   90.00
#
_symmetry.space_group_name_H-M   'P 1'
#
loop_
_entity.id
_entity.type
_entity.pdbx_description
1 polymer ?
#
loop_
_entity_poly.entity_id
_entity_poly.type
_entity_poly.pdbx_seq_one_letter_code
_entity_poly.pdbx_strand_id
1 'polypeptide(L)'
;MKTDIRRLGTSAQGIPVYAFRYIWGGPMFVGTMAQDLLAIRPEAVIETASGYYMVDYDKLDIAMISLPEDVSPLTDEAALVLAAQATRIRSPVSVQPAM
;
A
#
# COMPACT_ATOMS: atom_id res chain seq x y z
N MET A 1 -11.33 8.70 4.60
CA MET A 1 -12.32 7.65 4.24
C MET A 1 -11.80 6.90 3.01
N LYS A 2 -11.81 5.57 3.05
CA LYS A 2 -11.37 4.69 1.96
C LYS A 2 -12.55 3.80 1.56
N THR A 3 -12.71 3.51 0.28
CA THR A 3 -13.71 2.59 -0.30
C THR A 3 -13.00 1.43 -0.98
N ASP A 4 -13.72 0.34 -1.26
CA ASP A 4 -13.23 -0.82 -2.01
C ASP A 4 -11.95 -1.43 -1.42
N ILE A 5 -11.91 -1.53 -0.09
CA ILE A 5 -10.78 -2.13 0.62
C ILE A 5 -10.83 -3.64 0.41
N ARG A 6 -9.86 -4.19 -0.32
CA ARG A 6 -9.74 -5.60 -0.62
C ARG A 6 -8.37 -6.11 -0.21
N ARG A 7 -8.32 -7.14 0.62
CA ARG A 7 -7.05 -7.79 0.97
C ARG A 7 -6.56 -8.63 -0.22
N LEU A 8 -5.36 -8.34 -0.70
CA LEU A 8 -4.75 -9.01 -1.84
C LEU A 8 -3.86 -10.17 -1.41
N GLY A 9 -3.25 -10.05 -0.23
CA GLY A 9 -2.35 -11.05 0.27
C GLY A 9 -1.55 -10.57 1.47
N THR A 10 -0.41 -11.21 1.67
CA THR A 10 0.52 -10.91 2.76
C THR A 10 1.93 -10.95 2.20
N SER A 11 2.78 -9.99 2.57
CA SER A 11 4.18 -10.00 2.18
C SER A 11 4.97 -11.10 2.89
N ALA A 12 6.21 -11.34 2.45
CA ALA A 12 7.14 -12.27 3.09
C ALA A 12 7.38 -11.96 4.57
N GLN A 13 7.17 -10.70 4.99
CA GLN A 13 7.33 -10.27 6.38
C GLN A 13 6.02 -10.32 7.19
N GLY A 14 4.98 -10.97 6.67
CA GLY A 14 3.70 -11.09 7.38
C GLY A 14 2.84 -9.83 7.32
N ILE A 15 3.19 -8.84 6.47
CA ILE A 15 2.44 -7.58 6.38
C ILE A 15 1.29 -7.75 5.39
N PRO A 16 0.04 -7.52 5.79
CA PRO A 16 -1.11 -7.63 4.90
C PRO A 16 -1.10 -6.52 3.84
N VAL A 17 -1.30 -6.91 2.58
CA VAL A 17 -1.39 -6.01 1.43
C VAL A 17 -2.85 -5.87 1.04
N TYR A 18 -3.29 -4.62 0.87
CA TYR A 18 -4.64 -4.23 0.54
C TYR A 18 -4.65 -3.37 -0.73
N ALA A 19 -5.65 -3.58 -1.58
CA ALA A 19 -6.09 -2.58 -2.54
C ALA A 19 -7.16 -1.72 -1.87
N PHE A 20 -7.12 -0.41 -2.06
CA PHE A 20 -8.15 0.51 -1.61
C PHE A 20 -8.24 1.71 -2.55
N ARG A 21 -9.39 2.35 -2.59
CA ARG A 21 -9.59 3.61 -3.30
C ARG A 21 -9.98 4.71 -2.33
N TYR A 22 -9.60 5.96 -2.62
CA TYR A 22 -10.09 7.09 -1.83
C TYR A 22 -11.51 7.46 -2.24
N ILE A 23 -12.36 7.82 -1.27
CA ILE A 23 -13.75 8.24 -1.55
C ILE A 23 -13.82 9.54 -2.37
N TRP A 24 -12.76 10.34 -2.34
CA TRP A 24 -12.65 11.62 -3.01
C TRP A 24 -12.33 11.47 -4.51
N GLY A 25 -12.38 10.23 -5.02
CA GLY A 25 -11.96 9.88 -6.37
C GLY A 25 -10.46 9.62 -6.46
N GLY A 26 -10.00 9.33 -7.69
CA GLY A 26 -8.62 9.02 -7.99
C GLY A 26 -8.33 7.54 -8.21
N PRO A 27 -7.04 7.23 -8.49
CA PRO A 27 -6.57 5.89 -8.81
C PRO A 27 -6.78 4.90 -7.65
N MET A 28 -6.76 3.61 -7.98
CA MET A 28 -6.76 2.57 -6.95
C MET A 28 -5.34 2.42 -6.40
N PHE A 29 -5.21 2.32 -5.08
CA PHE A 29 -3.93 2.22 -4.41
C PHE A 29 -3.77 0.81 -3.85
N VAL A 30 -2.59 0.24 -4.03
CA VAL A 30 -2.17 -1.03 -3.44
C VAL A 30 -1.06 -0.75 -2.45
N GLY A 31 -1.28 -1.15 -1.19
CA GLY A 31 -0.33 -0.91 -0.11
C GLY A 31 -0.77 -1.59 1.19
N THR A 32 -0.16 -1.20 2.30
CA THR A 32 -0.50 -1.74 3.62
C THR A 32 -1.29 -0.71 4.45
N MET A 33 -1.96 -1.19 5.50
CA MET A 33 -2.63 -0.35 6.49
C MET A 33 -1.65 -0.01 7.62
N ALA A 34 -1.52 1.28 7.94
CA ALA A 34 -0.67 1.72 9.03
C ALA A 34 -1.11 1.14 10.39
N GLN A 35 -2.42 0.97 10.58
CA GLN A 35 -2.99 0.42 11.81
C GLN A 35 -2.58 -1.06 12.02
N ASP A 36 -2.51 -1.86 10.96
CA ASP A 36 -2.03 -3.24 11.06
C ASP A 36 -0.53 -3.28 11.36
N LEU A 37 0.22 -2.34 10.79
CA LEU A 37 1.63 -2.19 11.09
C LEU A 37 1.90 -1.81 12.54
N LEU A 38 1.00 -1.14 13.25
CA LEU A 38 1.20 -0.88 14.68
C LEU A 38 1.32 -2.19 15.50
N ALA A 39 0.64 -3.25 15.09
CA ALA A 39 0.68 -4.55 15.76
C ALA A 39 1.84 -5.44 15.25
N ILE A 40 2.19 -5.34 13.96
CA ILE A 40 3.20 -6.19 13.33
C ILE A 40 4.59 -5.57 13.39
N ARG A 41 4.68 -4.28 13.06
CA ARG A 41 5.94 -3.56 12.81
C ARG A 41 5.81 -2.05 13.12
N PRO A 42 5.63 -1.67 14.39
CA PRO A 42 5.37 -0.29 14.77
C PRO A 42 6.51 0.66 14.39
N GLU A 43 7.74 0.17 14.23
CA GLU A 43 8.91 0.96 13.79
C GLU A 43 8.80 1.50 12.35
N ALA A 44 7.92 0.92 11.55
CA ALA A 44 7.59 1.36 10.19
C ALA A 44 6.37 2.28 10.14
N VAL A 45 5.79 2.62 11.29
CA VAL A 45 4.68 3.57 11.39
C VAL A 45 5.22 4.89 11.95
N ILE A 46 5.01 5.96 11.20
CA ILE A 46 5.34 7.32 11.61
C ILE A 46 4.04 7.97 12.04
N GLU A 47 3.88 8.20 13.34
CA GLU A 47 2.80 9.03 13.86
C GLU A 47 3.16 10.51 13.68
N THR A 48 2.38 11.21 12.86
CA THR A 48 2.55 12.65 12.69
C THR A 48 1.91 13.41 13.86
N ALA A 49 2.43 14.60 14.17
CA ALA A 49 1.86 15.47 15.21
C ALA A 49 0.38 15.83 14.98
N SER A 50 -0.10 15.67 13.74
CA SER A 50 -1.49 15.86 13.33
C SER A 50 -2.42 14.68 13.66
N GLY A 51 -1.90 13.60 14.25
CA GLY A 51 -2.68 12.39 14.58
C GLY A 51 -2.91 11.44 13.40
N TYR A 52 -2.16 11.62 12.30
CA TYR A 52 -2.19 10.69 11.16
C TYR A 52 -1.03 9.71 11.23
N TYR A 53 -1.34 8.44 10.96
CA TYR A 53 -0.33 7.40 10.77
C TYR A 53 0.13 7.37 9.32
N MET A 54 1.42 7.60 9.12
CA MET A 54 2.11 7.42 7.85
C MET A 54 2.89 6.11 7.90
N VAL A 55 3.02 5.48 6.74
CA VAL A 55 3.78 4.24 6.60
C VAL A 55 5.13 4.57 5.98
N ASP A 56 6.19 4.18 6.68
CA ASP A 56 7.56 4.25 6.22
C ASP A 56 7.87 3.03 5.35
N TYR A 57 7.61 3.16 4.05
CA TYR A 57 7.81 2.08 3.09
C TYR A 57 9.30 1.73 2.89
N ASP A 58 10.25 2.61 3.22
CA ASP A 58 11.68 2.28 3.19
C ASP A 58 12.07 1.20 4.19
N LYS A 59 11.29 1.09 5.29
CA LYS A 59 11.47 0.03 6.29
C LYS A 59 10.68 -1.23 5.99
N LEU A 60 9.87 -1.23 4.95
CA LEU A 60 9.01 -2.34 4.58
C LEU A 60 9.51 -3.01 3.31
N ASP A 61 9.14 -4.29 3.18
CA ASP A 61 9.39 -5.06 1.97
C ASP A 61 8.24 -4.92 0.96
N ILE A 62 7.48 -3.82 1.06
CA ILE A 62 6.31 -3.53 0.23
C ILE A 62 6.50 -2.13 -0.32
N ALA A 63 6.27 -1.94 -1.61
CA ALA A 63 6.13 -0.62 -2.21
C ALA A 63 4.64 -0.22 -2.33
N MET A 64 4.35 1.06 -2.16
CA MET A 64 3.03 1.60 -2.51
C MET A 64 2.93 1.73 -4.03
N ILE A 65 1.89 1.14 -4.61
CA ILE A 65 1.63 1.23 -6.06
C ILE A 65 0.29 1.93 -6.29
N SER A 66 0.27 2.93 -7.16
CA SER A 66 -0.96 3.55 -7.67
C SER A 66 -1.29 2.98 -9.05
N LEU A 67 -2.56 2.63 -9.24
CA LEU A 67 -3.10 2.14 -10.49
C LEU A 67 -3.69 3.29 -11.29
N PRO A 68 -3.15 3.65 -12.47
CA PRO A 68 -3.73 4.71 -13.28
C PRO A 68 -5.20 4.39 -13.60
N GLU A 69 -6.07 5.41 -13.60
CA GLU A 69 -7.52 5.23 -13.70
C GLU A 69 -7.96 4.50 -14.99
N ASP A 70 -7.12 4.53 -16.03
CA ASP A 70 -7.34 3.85 -17.31
C ASP A 70 -7.16 2.32 -17.28
N VAL A 71 -6.50 1.76 -16.26
CA VAL A 71 -6.46 0.30 -16.08
C VAL A 71 -7.63 -0.10 -15.19
N SER A 72 -8.77 -0.43 -15.81
CA SER A 72 -9.90 -1.07 -15.11
C SER A 72 -9.38 -2.31 -14.35
N PRO A 73 -9.18 -2.26 -13.03
CA PRO A 73 -8.74 -3.41 -12.28
C PRO A 73 -10.02 -4.13 -11.86
N LEU A 74 -10.76 -4.65 -12.84
CA LEU A 74 -11.95 -5.45 -12.60
C LEU A 74 -11.60 -6.91 -12.28
N THR A 75 -10.31 -7.26 -12.26
CA THR A 75 -9.87 -8.64 -12.07
C THR A 75 -8.90 -8.76 -10.90
N ASP A 76 -9.25 -9.65 -9.97
CA ASP A 76 -8.43 -10.16 -8.87
C ASP A 76 -6.97 -10.46 -9.28
N GLU A 77 -6.78 -10.99 -10.49
CA GLU A 77 -5.47 -11.32 -11.07
C GLU A 77 -4.55 -10.10 -11.17
N ALA A 78 -5.07 -8.94 -11.62
CA ALA A 78 -4.26 -7.74 -11.76
C ALA A 78 -3.78 -7.27 -10.38
N ALA A 79 -4.70 -7.24 -9.41
CA ALA A 79 -4.38 -6.84 -8.05
C ALA A 79 -3.39 -7.80 -7.38
N LEU A 80 -3.50 -9.11 -7.62
CA LEU A 80 -2.54 -10.10 -7.13
C LEU A 80 -1.15 -9.93 -7.78
N VAL A 81 -1.09 -9.67 -9.08
CA VAL A 81 0.16 -9.38 -9.82
C VAL A 81 0.80 -8.09 -9.32
N LEU A 82 0.01 -7.09 -8.94
CA LEU A 82 0.48 -5.85 -8.33
C LEU A 82 0.96 -6.07 -6.89
N ALA A 83 0.25 -6.86 -6.10
CA ALA A 83 0.71 -7.25 -4.76
C ALA A 83 2.05 -7.99 -4.84
N ALA A 84 2.20 -8.90 -5.81
CA ALA A 84 3.46 -9.58 -6.07
C ALA A 84 4.57 -8.60 -6.51
N GLN A 85 4.26 -7.63 -7.39
CA GLN A 85 5.21 -6.58 -7.77
C GLN A 85 5.63 -5.70 -6.59
N ALA A 86 4.67 -5.27 -5.76
CA ALA A 86 4.93 -4.48 -4.57
C ALA A 86 5.90 -5.17 -3.61
N THR A 87 5.82 -6.50 -3.51
CA THR A 87 6.73 -7.32 -2.68
C THR A 87 8.06 -7.70 -3.36
N ARG A 88 8.19 -7.51 -4.68
CA ARG A 88 9.39 -7.91 -5.44
C ARG A 88 10.42 -6.79 -5.60
N ILE A 89 10.07 -5.53 -5.37
CA ILE A 89 10.91 -4.35 -5.67
C ILE A 89 11.92 -4.05 -4.54
N ARG A 90 12.65 -5.06 -4.04
CA ARG A 90 13.99 -4.79 -3.47
C ARG A 90 15.03 -4.77 -4.60
N SER A 91 14.96 -3.71 -5.40
CA SER A 91 16.09 -3.03 -6.05
C SER A 91 15.61 -1.67 -6.56
N PRO A 92 16.41 -0.60 -6.41
CA PRO A 92 15.99 0.63 -5.73
C PRO A 92 15.28 1.64 -6.63
N VAL A 93 14.63 2.62 -5.96
CA VAL A 93 14.14 3.92 -6.48
C VAL A 93 12.71 3.95 -7.02
N SER A 94 11.79 4.42 -6.16
CA SER A 94 10.95 5.59 -6.46
C SER A 94 10.19 6.00 -5.22
N VAL A 95 10.83 6.86 -4.43
CA VAL A 95 10.11 7.81 -3.59
C VAL A 95 9.31 8.72 -4.54
N GLN A 96 7.98 8.61 -4.53
CA GLN A 96 7.15 9.67 -5.10
C GLN A 96 7.15 10.81 -4.07
N PRO A 97 7.71 12.00 -4.39
CA PRO A 97 7.54 13.16 -3.54
C PRO A 97 6.14 13.71 -3.84
N ALA A 98 5.23 13.60 -2.87
CA ALA A 98 4.00 14.38 -2.90
C ALA A 98 4.31 15.76 -2.29
N MET A 99 4.30 16.79 -3.13
CA MET A 99 4.33 18.21 -2.78
C MET A 99 2.92 18.71 -2.48
#